data_AF-A0A947KBU7-F1
#
_entry.id   AF-A0A947KBU7-F1
#
_cell.length_a   1.000
_cell.length_b   1.000
_cell.length_c   1.000
_cell.angle_alpha   90.00
_cell.angle_beta   90.00
_cell.angle_gamma   90.00
#
_symmetry.space_group_name_H-M   'P 1'
#
loop_
_entity.id
_entity.type
_entity.pdbx_description
1 polymer ?
#
loop_
_entity_poly.entity_id
_entity_poly.type
_entity_poly.pdbx_seq_one_letter_code
_entity_poly.pdbx_strand_id
1 'polypeptide(L)'
;MRHKNMKIWLTAALLLAVWTTFSNACVGRILYIGALENTEEQLMAEMLVILINERTGTNVKTRFFSDNTLLYQAFRADDEEARVDIIIEDTADAMEILGQSRLADPDQEYTLAKDTYEKERDVIWLNPFGFRNAKDNPTVSAPLIRRDVLTNFPLLPRVLNKLSGAIDNAAYTAMMKQVKSGSKARNVAKDFLKDRKFI
;
A
#
# COMPACT_ATOMS: atom_id res chain seq x y z
N MET A 1 -43.50 -68.10 -35.44
CA MET A 1 -42.48 -68.58 -34.47
C MET A 1 -41.11 -68.59 -35.13
N ARG A 2 -40.23 -67.62 -34.79
CA ARG A 2 -38.76 -67.79 -34.72
C ARG A 2 -38.15 -66.52 -34.10
N HIS A 3 -37.48 -66.69 -32.97
CA HIS A 3 -36.78 -65.66 -32.20
C HIS A 3 -35.62 -65.00 -32.97
N LYS A 4 -35.29 -63.74 -32.62
CA LYS A 4 -34.00 -63.42 -31.94
C LYS A 4 -33.85 -61.94 -31.54
N ASN A 5 -33.77 -61.77 -30.22
CA ASN A 5 -33.09 -60.79 -29.36
C ASN A 5 -32.14 -59.78 -30.04
N MET A 6 -32.22 -58.51 -29.62
CA MET A 6 -31.08 -57.58 -29.68
C MET A 6 -31.07 -56.66 -28.45
N LYS A 7 -29.86 -56.34 -28.01
CA LYS A 7 -29.45 -56.06 -26.64
C LYS A 7 -29.69 -54.62 -26.18
N ILE A 8 -29.96 -54.50 -24.88
CA ILE A 8 -29.91 -53.29 -24.07
C ILE A 8 -28.48 -52.73 -24.06
N TRP A 9 -28.33 -51.43 -24.25
CA TRP A 9 -27.12 -50.68 -23.88
C TRP A 9 -27.51 -49.58 -22.90
N LEU A 10 -27.12 -49.75 -21.63
CA LEU A 10 -27.10 -48.68 -20.63
C LEU A 10 -25.99 -47.70 -20.99
N THR A 11 -26.34 -46.44 -21.27
CA THR A 11 -25.38 -45.34 -21.22
C THR A 11 -25.49 -44.66 -19.86
N ALA A 12 -24.44 -44.82 -19.04
CA ALA A 12 -24.25 -44.10 -17.81
C ALA A 12 -23.97 -42.62 -18.10
N ALA A 13 -24.85 -41.73 -17.62
CA ALA A 13 -24.62 -40.29 -17.65
C ALA A 13 -23.68 -39.91 -16.50
N LEU A 14 -22.41 -39.68 -16.82
CA LEU A 14 -21.41 -39.18 -15.88
C LEU A 14 -21.64 -37.66 -15.69
N LEU A 15 -22.22 -37.28 -14.55
CA LEU A 15 -22.33 -35.89 -14.11
C LEU A 15 -20.94 -35.36 -13.73
N LEU A 16 -20.24 -34.75 -14.69
CA LEU A 16 -19.07 -33.91 -14.42
C LEU A 16 -19.57 -32.57 -13.85
N ALA A 17 -19.65 -32.48 -12.53
CA ALA A 17 -19.74 -31.20 -11.84
C ALA A 17 -18.39 -30.48 -12.02
N VAL A 18 -18.27 -29.72 -13.11
CA VAL A 18 -17.15 -28.79 -13.31
C VAL A 18 -17.32 -27.68 -12.29
N TRP A 19 -16.55 -27.74 -11.21
CA TRP A 19 -16.37 -26.60 -10.32
C TRP A 19 -15.50 -25.60 -11.08
N THR A 20 -16.14 -24.77 -11.90
CA THR A 20 -15.49 -23.57 -12.42
C THR A 20 -15.24 -22.65 -11.23
N THR A 21 -14.04 -22.73 -10.66
CA THR A 21 -13.54 -21.65 -9.84
C THR A 21 -13.46 -20.43 -10.76
N PHE A 22 -14.44 -19.54 -10.67
CA PHE A 22 -14.31 -18.21 -11.23
C PHE A 22 -13.14 -17.56 -10.50
N SER A 23 -11.96 -17.63 -11.10
CA SER A 23 -10.87 -16.72 -10.75
C SER A 23 -11.41 -15.34 -11.07
N ASN A 24 -11.90 -14.63 -10.04
CA ASN A 24 -12.05 -13.19 -10.11
C ASN A 24 -10.64 -12.63 -10.30
N ALA A 25 -10.17 -12.60 -11.55
CA ALA A 25 -9.12 -11.70 -11.94
C ALA A 25 -9.69 -10.31 -11.65
N CYS A 26 -9.32 -9.73 -10.51
CA CYS A 26 -9.82 -8.45 -10.00
C CYS A 26 -9.34 -7.27 -10.87
N VAL A 27 -9.74 -7.28 -12.14
CA VAL A 27 -9.63 -6.16 -13.05
C VAL A 27 -10.75 -5.18 -12.66
N GLY A 28 -10.43 -4.18 -11.83
CA GLY A 28 -11.36 -3.06 -11.59
C GLY A 28 -11.38 -2.44 -10.20
N ARG A 29 -10.84 -3.09 -9.15
CA ARG A 29 -10.78 -2.46 -7.82
C ARG A 29 -9.77 -1.30 -7.83
N ILE A 30 -10.20 -0.13 -7.37
CA ILE A 30 -9.32 1.02 -7.16
C ILE A 30 -8.64 0.86 -5.80
N LEU A 31 -7.32 1.00 -5.78
CA LEU A 31 -6.53 1.05 -4.56
C LEU A 31 -6.42 2.52 -4.11
N TYR A 32 -6.70 2.81 -2.84
CA TYR A 32 -6.65 4.17 -2.32
C TYR A 32 -5.47 4.39 -1.38
N ILE A 33 -4.69 5.44 -1.65
CA ILE A 33 -3.65 5.95 -0.75
C ILE A 33 -4.23 7.13 0.02
N GLY A 34 -4.16 7.09 1.34
CA GLY A 34 -4.48 8.22 2.20
C GLY A 34 -3.25 9.09 2.45
N ALA A 35 -3.45 10.40 2.45
CA ALA A 35 -2.41 11.40 2.70
C ALA A 35 -3.04 12.68 3.28
N LEU A 36 -2.28 13.45 4.05
CA LEU A 36 -2.69 14.79 4.46
C LEU A 36 -2.54 15.80 3.33
N GLU A 37 -3.28 16.90 3.44
CA GLU A 37 -3.26 18.04 2.50
C GLU A 37 -2.00 18.92 2.63
N ASN A 38 -0.83 18.31 2.81
CA ASN A 38 0.46 19.00 2.88
C ASN A 38 1.38 18.60 1.72
N THR A 39 2.38 19.43 1.44
CA THR A 39 3.28 19.23 0.28
C THR A 39 4.10 17.95 0.37
N GLU A 40 4.51 17.57 1.58
CA GLU A 40 5.34 16.39 1.82
C GLU A 40 4.56 15.11 1.48
N GLU A 41 3.37 14.96 2.05
CA GLU A 41 2.56 13.79 1.82
C GLU A 41 1.97 13.73 0.42
N GLN A 42 1.68 14.88 -0.20
CA GLN A 42 1.34 14.90 -1.63
C GLN A 42 2.46 14.35 -2.51
N LEU A 43 3.72 14.74 -2.27
CA LEU A 43 4.87 14.21 -3.01
C LEU A 43 5.01 12.70 -2.79
N MET A 44 4.97 12.27 -1.54
CA MET A 44 5.15 10.86 -1.19
C MET A 44 3.98 10.00 -1.69
N ALA A 45 2.74 10.47 -1.63
CA ALA A 45 1.57 9.78 -2.18
C ALA A 45 1.67 9.64 -3.71
N GLU A 46 2.04 10.70 -4.44
CA GLU A 46 2.27 10.61 -5.89
C GLU A 46 3.38 9.59 -6.23
N MET A 47 4.43 9.51 -5.42
CA MET A 47 5.49 8.49 -5.56
C MET A 47 4.91 7.07 -5.47
N LEU A 48 4.10 6.78 -4.45
CA LEU A 48 3.49 5.46 -4.28
C LEU A 48 2.49 5.16 -5.42
N VAL A 49 1.64 6.14 -5.77
CA VAL A 49 0.67 6.04 -6.87
C VAL A 49 1.38 5.67 -8.18
N ILE A 50 2.40 6.42 -8.58
CA ILE A 50 3.11 6.17 -9.84
C ILE A 50 3.81 4.81 -9.80
N LEU A 51 4.54 4.52 -8.73
CA LEU A 51 5.29 3.27 -8.61
C LEU A 51 4.39 2.05 -8.71
N ILE A 52 3.24 2.05 -8.01
CA ILE A 52 2.29 0.94 -8.08
C ILE A 52 1.69 0.85 -9.49
N ASN A 53 1.10 1.94 -10.00
CA ASN A 53 0.45 1.95 -11.32
C ASN A 53 1.39 1.42 -12.43
N GLU A 54 2.61 1.94 -12.53
CA GLU A 54 3.56 1.60 -13.61
C GLU A 54 4.13 0.18 -13.47
N ARG A 55 4.14 -0.40 -12.25
CA ARG A 55 4.70 -1.74 -12.00
C ARG A 55 3.69 -2.86 -12.00
N THR A 56 2.41 -2.56 -11.81
CA THR A 56 1.37 -3.58 -11.66
C THR A 56 0.18 -3.37 -12.60
N GLY A 57 0.01 -2.17 -13.18
CA GLY A 57 -1.22 -1.79 -13.89
C GLY A 57 -2.43 -1.61 -12.96
N THR A 58 -2.24 -1.64 -11.64
CA THR A 58 -3.30 -1.40 -10.66
C THR A 58 -3.71 0.06 -10.70
N ASN A 59 -5.02 0.34 -10.81
CA ASN A 59 -5.54 1.71 -10.72
C ASN A 59 -5.43 2.22 -9.27
N VAL A 60 -4.58 3.21 -9.04
CA VAL A 60 -4.36 3.80 -7.71
C VAL A 60 -4.77 5.27 -7.68
N LYS A 61 -5.49 5.68 -6.64
CA LYS A 61 -5.91 7.07 -6.40
C LYS A 61 -5.50 7.53 -4.99
N THR A 62 -5.38 8.83 -4.81
CA THR A 62 -5.15 9.44 -3.50
C THR A 62 -6.46 10.00 -2.93
N ARG A 63 -6.66 9.86 -1.62
CA ARG A 63 -7.65 10.60 -0.84
C ARG A 63 -6.89 11.49 0.14
N PHE A 64 -7.23 12.77 0.12
CA PHE A 64 -6.60 13.75 1.00
C PHE A 64 -7.45 14.03 2.22
N PHE A 65 -6.79 14.29 3.35
CA PHE A 65 -7.41 14.54 4.64
C PHE A 65 -6.81 15.79 5.28
N SER A 66 -7.62 16.52 6.05
CA SER A 66 -7.17 17.73 6.75
C SER A 66 -6.30 17.44 7.96
N ASP A 67 -6.43 16.25 8.55
CA ASP A 67 -5.75 15.86 9.78
C ASP A 67 -5.63 14.33 9.91
N ASN A 68 -4.73 13.90 10.80
CA ASN A 68 -4.44 12.50 11.05
C ASN A 68 -5.62 11.74 11.66
N THR A 69 -6.53 12.39 12.38
CA THR A 69 -7.68 11.71 12.97
C THR A 69 -8.60 11.20 11.86
N LEU A 70 -8.91 12.04 10.87
CA LEU A 70 -9.74 11.65 9.72
C LEU A 70 -9.03 10.62 8.83
N LEU A 71 -7.72 10.78 8.60
CA LEU A 71 -6.93 9.80 7.85
C LEU A 71 -6.99 8.41 8.50
N TYR A 72 -6.81 8.33 9.81
CA TYR A 72 -6.86 7.07 10.55
C TYR A 72 -8.25 6.46 10.62
N GLN A 73 -9.29 7.29 10.72
CA GLN A 73 -10.68 6.82 10.61
C GLN A 73 -10.92 6.15 9.26
N ALA A 74 -10.50 6.78 8.17
CA ALA A 74 -10.59 6.19 6.84
C ALA A 74 -9.72 4.94 6.69
N PHE A 75 -8.50 4.93 7.22
CA PHE A 75 -7.62 3.76 7.15
C PHE A 75 -8.18 2.56 7.93
N ARG A 76 -8.99 2.79 8.96
CA ARG A 76 -9.64 1.74 9.77
C ARG A 76 -11.04 1.39 9.31
N ALA A 77 -11.63 2.14 8.38
CA ALA A 77 -12.99 1.90 7.90
C ALA A 77 -13.09 0.58 7.12
N ASP A 78 -14.22 -0.11 7.27
CA ASP A 78 -14.56 -1.29 6.45
C ASP A 78 -15.38 -0.91 5.21
N ASP A 79 -15.93 0.31 5.19
CA ASP A 79 -16.64 0.86 4.04
C ASP A 79 -15.67 1.12 2.89
N GLU A 80 -15.78 0.32 1.82
CA GLU A 80 -14.98 0.43 0.60
C GLU A 80 -15.06 1.82 -0.06
N GLU A 81 -16.16 2.55 0.10
CA GLU A 81 -16.32 3.88 -0.46
C GLU A 81 -15.59 4.95 0.34
N ALA A 82 -15.38 4.75 1.64
CA ALA A 82 -14.74 5.70 2.55
C ALA A 82 -13.30 5.35 2.94
N ARG A 83 -12.91 4.07 2.85
CA ARG A 83 -11.61 3.59 3.34
C ARG A 83 -10.41 4.02 2.52
N VAL A 84 -9.23 4.00 3.12
CA VAL A 84 -7.94 4.00 2.41
C VAL A 84 -7.18 2.71 2.71
N ASP A 85 -6.38 2.26 1.76
CA ASP A 85 -5.72 0.95 1.79
C ASP A 85 -4.27 1.03 2.22
N ILE A 86 -3.63 2.16 1.95
CA ILE A 86 -2.25 2.47 2.26
C ILE A 86 -2.20 3.88 2.82
N ILE A 87 -1.43 4.09 3.88
CA ILE A 87 -1.02 5.42 4.35
C ILE A 87 0.50 5.50 4.41
N ILE A 88 1.03 6.71 4.49
CA ILE A 88 2.44 6.96 4.82
C ILE A 88 2.46 7.32 6.29
N GLU A 89 3.10 6.46 7.08
CA GLU A 89 3.09 6.61 8.53
C GLU A 89 4.49 6.90 9.05
N ASP A 90 4.59 7.73 10.09
CA ASP A 90 5.83 7.97 10.81
C ASP A 90 5.75 7.57 12.29
N THR A 91 6.92 7.42 12.90
CA THR A 91 6.99 6.92 14.27
C THR A 91 6.49 7.91 15.32
N ALA A 92 6.48 9.22 15.07
CA ALA A 92 5.93 10.16 16.04
C ALA A 92 4.41 10.02 16.12
N ASP A 93 3.74 10.07 14.97
CA ASP A 93 2.29 9.95 14.86
C ASP A 93 1.83 8.57 15.35
N ALA A 94 2.57 7.51 14.98
CA ALA A 94 2.25 6.17 15.44
C ALA A 94 2.33 6.00 16.95
N MET A 95 3.34 6.59 17.60
CA MET A 95 3.50 6.52 19.06
C MET A 95 2.43 7.34 19.79
N GLU A 96 2.04 8.51 19.25
CA GLU A 96 0.91 9.28 19.75
C GLU A 96 -0.38 8.45 19.73
N ILE A 97 -0.65 7.75 18.62
CA ILE A 97 -1.85 6.92 18.45
C ILE A 97 -1.83 5.67 19.34
N LEU A 98 -0.65 5.15 19.66
CA LEU A 98 -0.49 4.08 20.65
C LEU A 98 -0.60 4.59 22.09
N GLY A 99 -0.57 5.91 22.32
CA GLY A 99 -0.46 6.48 23.65
C GLY A 99 0.86 6.11 24.35
N GLN A 100 1.92 5.87 23.58
CA GLN A 100 3.22 5.45 24.08
C GLN A 100 4.25 6.58 24.01
N SER A 101 5.16 6.62 24.97
CA SER A 101 6.28 7.57 24.95
C SER A 101 7.29 7.22 23.88
N ARG A 102 7.81 8.25 23.21
CA ARG A 102 8.86 8.13 22.19
C ARG A 102 10.16 7.56 22.75
N LEU A 103 10.88 6.79 21.93
CA LEU A 103 12.22 6.30 22.25
C LEU A 103 13.28 7.23 21.69
N ALA A 104 14.45 7.28 22.34
CA ALA A 104 15.55 8.14 21.91
C ALA A 104 16.22 7.66 20.60
N ASP A 105 16.25 6.34 20.39
CA ASP A 105 16.79 5.75 19.16
C ASP A 105 15.63 5.57 18.14
N PRO A 106 15.67 6.26 16.99
CA PRO A 106 14.57 6.24 16.03
C PRO A 106 14.39 4.87 15.36
N ASP A 107 15.46 4.07 15.21
CA ASP A 107 15.37 2.76 14.58
C ASP A 107 14.76 1.71 15.54
N GLN A 108 15.08 1.82 16.82
CA GLN A 108 14.40 1.04 17.88
C GLN A 108 12.93 1.47 18.02
N GLU A 109 12.63 2.77 17.94
CA GLU A 109 11.25 3.27 17.94
C GLU A 109 10.45 2.70 16.77
N TYR A 110 11.01 2.73 15.55
CA TYR A 110 10.38 2.13 14.38
C TYR A 110 10.14 0.63 14.55
N THR A 111 11.12 -0.10 15.09
CA THR A 111 10.98 -1.55 15.33
C THR A 111 9.84 -1.82 16.34
N LEU A 112 9.77 -1.05 17.43
CA LEU A 112 8.69 -1.16 18.42
C LEU A 112 7.33 -0.83 17.81
N ALA A 113 7.22 0.28 17.08
CA ALA A 113 5.98 0.72 16.47
C ALA A 113 5.49 -0.29 15.44
N LYS A 114 6.36 -0.76 14.54
CA LYS A 114 6.08 -1.83 13.57
C LYS A 114 5.56 -3.08 14.25
N ASP A 115 6.28 -3.60 15.23
CA ASP A 115 5.89 -4.82 15.95
C ASP A 115 4.52 -4.68 16.61
N THR A 116 4.26 -3.53 17.22
CA THR A 116 2.99 -3.26 17.93
C THR A 116 1.84 -3.16 16.93
N TYR A 117 1.99 -2.38 15.86
CA TYR A 117 0.96 -2.23 14.83
C TYR A 117 0.65 -3.56 14.13
N GLU A 118 1.66 -4.35 13.76
CA GLU A 118 1.44 -5.62 13.06
C GLU A 118 0.77 -6.68 13.94
N LYS A 119 0.99 -6.63 15.27
CA LYS A 119 0.32 -7.51 16.25
C LYS A 119 -1.11 -7.06 16.55
N GLU A 120 -1.36 -5.75 16.63
CA GLU A 120 -2.61 -5.22 17.18
C GLU A 120 -3.60 -4.70 16.12
N ARG A 121 -3.17 -4.46 14.87
CA ARG A 121 -3.94 -3.61 13.92
C ARG A 121 -4.21 -4.22 12.54
N ASP A 122 -3.96 -5.50 12.30
CA ASP A 122 -4.17 -6.14 10.98
C ASP A 122 -3.58 -5.35 9.80
N VAL A 123 -2.35 -4.90 9.98
CA VAL A 123 -1.57 -4.14 9.00
C VAL A 123 -0.22 -4.79 8.74
N ILE A 124 0.47 -4.33 7.71
CA ILE A 124 1.88 -4.56 7.47
C ILE A 124 2.56 -3.20 7.35
N TRP A 125 3.58 -2.97 8.16
CA TRP A 125 4.40 -1.76 8.07
C TRP A 125 5.64 -2.08 7.23
N LEU A 126 5.76 -1.46 6.05
CA LEU A 126 6.87 -1.72 5.14
C LEU A 126 8.17 -1.05 5.59
N ASN A 127 9.26 -1.36 4.89
CA ASN A 127 10.58 -0.85 5.26
C ASN A 127 10.67 0.69 5.08
N PRO A 128 11.46 1.40 5.90
CA PRO A 128 11.61 2.84 5.83
C PRO A 128 12.12 3.36 4.49
N PHE A 129 11.65 4.54 4.08
CA PHE A 129 12.07 5.22 2.85
C PHE A 129 13.56 5.63 2.86
N GLY A 130 14.10 5.96 4.03
CA GLY A 130 15.52 6.25 4.25
C GLY A 130 15.82 7.65 4.78
N PHE A 131 14.91 8.62 4.59
CA PHE A 131 15.05 9.95 5.14
C PHE A 131 14.59 9.97 6.61
N ARG A 132 15.04 10.99 7.34
CA ARG A 132 14.69 11.26 8.73
C ARG A 132 14.14 12.68 8.79
N ASN A 133 12.91 12.83 9.22
CA ASN A 133 12.29 14.13 9.44
C ASN A 133 12.70 14.70 10.78
N ALA A 134 12.80 16.03 10.89
CA ALA A 134 13.21 16.78 12.08
C ALA A 134 14.66 16.57 12.54
N LYS A 135 15.33 17.68 12.87
CA LYS A 135 16.75 17.69 13.26
C LYS A 135 16.98 17.14 14.68
N ASP A 136 16.10 17.51 15.61
CA ASP A 136 16.32 17.25 17.04
C ASP A 136 15.53 16.03 17.55
N ASN A 137 14.52 15.58 16.80
CA ASN A 137 13.69 14.43 17.17
C ASN A 137 13.31 13.61 15.92
N PRO A 138 14.28 12.87 15.34
CA PRO A 138 14.11 12.24 14.06
C PRO A 138 12.93 11.26 14.04
N THR A 139 12.13 11.28 12.98
CA THR A 139 11.09 10.24 12.75
C THR A 139 11.49 9.30 11.63
N VAL A 140 10.91 8.10 11.65
CA VAL A 140 11.08 7.09 10.61
C VAL A 140 9.77 6.93 9.86
N SER A 141 9.75 7.24 8.58
CA SER A 141 8.55 7.13 7.76
C SER A 141 8.59 5.91 6.84
N ALA A 142 7.46 5.21 6.74
CA ALA A 142 7.29 4.04 5.88
C ALA A 142 5.83 3.86 5.44
N PRO A 143 5.57 3.15 4.32
CA PRO A 143 4.20 2.78 3.96
C PRO A 143 3.60 1.79 4.96
N LEU A 144 2.37 2.05 5.39
CA LEU A 144 1.56 1.14 6.21
C LEU A 144 0.38 0.64 5.37
N ILE A 145 0.25 -0.68 5.22
CA ILE A 145 -0.74 -1.32 4.35
C ILE A 145 -1.71 -2.13 5.22
N ARG A 146 -3.01 -2.05 4.97
CA ARG A 146 -3.96 -2.99 5.58
C ARG A 146 -3.71 -4.41 5.07
N ARG A 147 -3.74 -5.40 5.97
CA ARG A 147 -3.39 -6.79 5.64
C ARG A 147 -4.39 -7.42 4.64
N ASP A 148 -5.67 -7.05 4.72
CA ASP A 148 -6.72 -7.54 3.82
C ASP A 148 -6.50 -7.16 2.35
N VAL A 149 -5.88 -6.00 2.09
CA VAL A 149 -5.51 -5.51 0.75
C VAL A 149 -4.59 -6.50 0.03
N LEU A 150 -3.71 -7.17 0.76
CA LEU A 150 -2.71 -8.09 0.19
C LEU A 150 -3.31 -9.37 -0.37
N THR A 151 -4.56 -9.69 -0.04
CA THR A 151 -5.32 -10.77 -0.68
C THR A 151 -5.50 -10.52 -2.17
N ASN A 152 -5.75 -9.26 -2.55
CA ASN A 152 -5.96 -8.86 -3.95
C ASN A 152 -4.70 -8.28 -4.59
N PHE A 153 -3.80 -7.72 -3.78
CA PHE A 153 -2.59 -7.06 -4.24
C PHE A 153 -1.32 -7.61 -3.56
N PRO A 154 -1.01 -8.91 -3.68
CA PRO A 154 0.09 -9.55 -2.95
C PRO A 154 1.48 -9.04 -3.34
N LEU A 155 1.60 -8.35 -4.48
CA LEU A 155 2.87 -7.78 -4.95
C LEU A 155 3.21 -6.43 -4.31
N LEU A 156 2.28 -5.78 -3.58
CA LEU A 156 2.51 -4.44 -3.02
C LEU A 156 3.75 -4.34 -2.13
N PRO A 157 3.99 -5.25 -1.16
CA PRO A 157 5.19 -5.17 -0.32
C PRO A 157 6.47 -5.21 -1.15
N ARG A 158 6.53 -6.09 -2.16
CA ARG A 158 7.68 -6.22 -3.05
C ARG A 158 7.90 -4.96 -3.91
N VAL A 159 6.82 -4.37 -4.41
CA VAL A 159 6.89 -3.17 -5.25
C VAL A 159 7.31 -1.97 -4.41
N LEU A 160 6.64 -1.72 -3.29
CA LEU A 160 6.87 -0.55 -2.46
C LEU A 160 8.20 -0.59 -1.70
N ASN A 161 8.68 -1.78 -1.30
CA ASN A 161 10.00 -1.92 -0.70
C ASN A 161 11.15 -1.60 -1.67
N LYS A 162 10.91 -1.37 -2.97
CA LYS A 162 11.92 -0.77 -3.86
C LYS A 162 12.35 0.61 -3.38
N LEU A 163 11.47 1.35 -2.69
CA LEU A 163 11.78 2.66 -2.10
C LEU A 163 12.57 2.55 -0.79
N SER A 164 12.76 1.34 -0.25
CA SER A 164 13.44 1.14 1.03
C SER A 164 14.87 1.67 0.97
N GLY A 165 15.18 2.63 1.83
CA GLY A 165 16.48 3.31 1.87
C GLY A 165 16.85 4.10 0.61
N ALA A 166 15.96 4.20 -0.39
CA ALA A 166 16.26 4.83 -1.67
C ALA A 166 16.12 6.36 -1.64
N ILE A 167 15.32 6.86 -0.69
CA ILE A 167 15.00 8.27 -0.50
C ILE A 167 15.73 8.73 0.76
N ASP A 168 17.04 9.01 0.65
CA ASP A 168 17.82 9.59 1.74
C ASP A 168 17.46 11.07 2.00
N ASN A 169 18.02 11.67 3.06
CA ASN A 169 17.78 13.06 3.43
C ASN A 169 18.09 14.06 2.30
N ALA A 170 19.13 13.81 1.50
CA ALA A 170 19.55 14.72 0.44
C ALA A 170 18.56 14.65 -0.73
N ALA A 171 18.19 13.45 -1.14
CA ALA A 171 17.19 13.21 -2.17
C ALA A 171 15.82 13.79 -1.76
N TYR A 172 15.38 13.51 -0.53
CA TYR A 172 14.13 14.04 0.02
C TYR A 172 14.12 15.57 0.01
N THR A 173 15.17 16.21 0.56
CA THR A 173 15.30 17.67 0.59
C THR A 173 15.31 18.28 -0.81
N ALA A 174 16.02 17.65 -1.75
CA ALA A 174 16.08 18.13 -3.13
C ALA A 174 14.72 18.07 -3.84
N MET A 175 13.98 16.97 -3.67
CA MET A 175 12.62 16.85 -4.22
C MET A 175 11.67 17.88 -3.58
N MET A 176 11.70 18.01 -2.25
CA MET A 176 10.87 18.98 -1.53
C MET A 176 11.17 20.42 -1.96
N LYS A 177 12.45 20.75 -2.20
CA LYS A 177 12.83 22.06 -2.72
C LYS A 177 12.21 22.32 -4.10
N GLN A 178 12.25 21.34 -5.00
CA GLN A 178 11.66 21.46 -6.34
C GLN A 178 10.14 21.68 -6.28
N VAL A 179 9.44 20.94 -5.42
CA VAL A 179 7.99 21.09 -5.26
C VAL A 179 7.65 22.46 -4.65
N LYS A 180 8.38 22.86 -3.61
CA LYS A 180 8.21 24.19 -2.97
C LYS A 180 8.54 25.35 -3.92
N SER A 181 9.40 25.15 -4.92
CA SER A 181 9.68 26.14 -5.96
C SER A 181 8.66 26.14 -7.11
N GLY A 182 7.56 25.38 -7.00
CA GLY A 182 6.44 25.37 -7.95
C GLY A 182 6.40 24.18 -8.90
N SER A 183 7.33 23.23 -8.80
CA SER A 183 7.25 22.00 -9.61
C SER A 183 6.10 21.13 -9.12
N LYS A 184 5.38 20.48 -10.04
CA LYS A 184 4.30 19.56 -9.67
C LYS A 184 4.86 18.33 -8.96
N ALA A 185 4.32 17.99 -7.79
CA ALA A 185 4.70 16.81 -7.00
C ALA A 185 4.77 15.53 -7.85
N ARG A 186 3.75 15.29 -8.68
CA ARG A 186 3.69 14.17 -9.62
C ARG A 186 4.88 14.08 -10.56
N ASN A 187 5.34 15.21 -11.10
CA ASN A 187 6.48 15.22 -12.02
C ASN A 187 7.77 14.92 -11.28
N VAL A 188 8.00 15.56 -10.13
CA VAL A 188 9.19 15.34 -9.28
C VAL A 188 9.28 13.88 -8.84
N ALA A 189 8.16 13.29 -8.38
CA ALA A 189 8.09 11.87 -8.04
C ALA A 189 8.39 10.97 -9.24
N LYS A 190 7.80 11.25 -10.42
CA LYS A 190 8.03 10.45 -11.63
C LYS A 190 9.50 10.49 -12.07
N ASP A 191 10.13 11.65 -12.02
CA ASP A 191 11.53 11.82 -12.41
C ASP A 191 12.46 11.07 -11.46
N PHE A 192 12.23 11.18 -10.14
CA PHE A 192 12.98 10.38 -9.15
C PHE A 192 12.87 8.87 -9.41
N LEU A 193 11.66 8.37 -9.66
CA LEU A 193 11.43 6.94 -9.92
C LEU A 193 12.16 6.46 -11.19
N LYS A 194 12.19 7.28 -12.25
CA LYS A 194 12.93 6.99 -13.48
C LYS A 194 14.44 6.99 -13.26
N ASP A 195 14.97 7.98 -12.54
CA ASP A 195 16.39 8.10 -12.26
C ASP A 195 16.91 6.91 -11.44
N ARG A 196 16.08 6.39 -10.54
CA ARG A 196 16.36 5.16 -9.78
C ARG A 196 16.06 3.87 -10.55
N LYS A 197 15.57 3.94 -11.79
CA LYS A 197 15.14 2.81 -12.62
C LYS A 197 14.08 1.93 -11.92
N PHE A 198 13.22 2.56 -11.14
CA PHE A 198 12.11 1.89 -10.49
C PHE A 198 10.91 1.76 -11.43
N ILE A 199 10.78 2.67 -12.40
CA ILE A 199 9.84 2.63 -13.51
C ILE A 199 10.56 2.86 -14.84
#